data_AF-A0A177WNW7-F1
#
_entry.id   AF-A0A177WNW7-F1
#
_cell.length_a   1.000
_cell.length_b   1.000
_cell.length_c   1.000
_cell.angle_alpha   90.00
_cell.angle_beta   90.00
_cell.angle_gamma   90.00
#
_symmetry.space_group_name_H-M   'P 1'
#
loop_
_entity.id
_entity.type
_entity.pdbx_description
1 polymer ?
#
loop_
_entity_poly.entity_id
_entity_poly.type
_entity_poly.pdbx_seq_one_letter_code
_entity_poly.pdbx_strand_id
1 'polypeptide(L)'
;MPVPKHNCRFGFDFVAEFQFFFSPRTHTVVMAPPAKKTESVQKAADAKKAVLKGTVKFARKFHSSATFRRPKTLALPRNPKYLRSRRLFSGAALLDHYQVIKYPLNTESAMRKIESHNTLVFICDIRSNKKQIKNAVKELYDVDAAKVNTLIRPDGLKKAYVRLVADADALDVANKIGFI
;
A
#
# COMPACT_ATOMS: atom_id res chain seq x y z
N MET A 1 -6.05 16.24 -27.97
CA MET A 1 -4.59 16.05 -27.88
C MET A 1 -4.29 15.05 -26.77
N PRO A 2 -3.78 13.85 -27.08
CA PRO A 2 -3.14 12.98 -26.10
C PRO A 2 -1.62 13.21 -26.11
N VAL A 3 -0.98 13.25 -24.93
CA VAL A 3 0.48 13.24 -24.80
C VAL A 3 0.90 11.95 -24.07
N PRO A 4 1.99 11.29 -24.49
CA PRO A 4 2.21 9.87 -24.31
C PRO A 4 3.10 9.59 -23.09
N LYS A 5 3.04 8.36 -22.58
CA LYS A 5 4.08 7.84 -21.69
C LYS A 5 4.90 6.79 -22.43
N HIS A 6 6.12 7.22 -22.74
CA HIS A 6 7.26 6.43 -23.18
C HIS A 6 7.57 5.32 -22.18
N ASN A 7 7.89 4.13 -22.68
CA ASN A 7 8.68 3.15 -21.94
C ASN A 7 10.02 3.01 -22.67
N CYS A 8 11.06 3.61 -22.10
CA CYS A 8 12.41 3.63 -22.60
C CYS A 8 13.07 2.27 -22.35
N ARG A 9 13.72 1.76 -23.39
CA ARG A 9 14.49 0.52 -23.45
C ARG A 9 15.92 0.91 -23.76
N PHE A 10 16.86 0.79 -22.83
CA PHE A 10 18.33 0.85 -23.02
C PHE A 10 18.98 0.49 -21.65
N GLY A 11 20.09 -0.22 -21.50
CA GLY A 11 21.14 -0.70 -22.41
C GLY A 11 21.65 -2.10 -22.00
N PHE A 12 22.30 -2.89 -22.86
CA PHE A 12 23.59 -2.72 -23.56
C PHE A 12 24.80 -3.10 -22.69
N ASP A 13 25.55 -4.11 -23.16
CA ASP A 13 26.99 -4.42 -22.98
C ASP A 13 27.18 -5.79 -23.70
N PHE A 14 27.73 -5.97 -24.91
CA PHE A 14 28.90 -5.43 -25.64
C PHE A 14 30.26 -5.96 -25.15
N VAL A 15 30.73 -7.06 -25.75
CA VAL A 15 32.13 -7.45 -26.05
C VAL A 15 32.06 -8.70 -26.98
N ALA A 16 32.84 -8.96 -28.02
CA ALA A 16 33.64 -8.22 -28.99
C ALA A 16 33.95 -9.22 -30.13
N GLU A 17 34.14 -8.68 -31.33
CA GLU A 17 34.54 -9.35 -32.58
C GLU A 17 36.04 -9.72 -32.55
N PHE A 18 36.45 -10.89 -33.03
CA PHE A 18 37.73 -11.05 -33.75
C PHE A 18 37.80 -12.36 -34.56
N GLN A 19 38.18 -12.19 -35.83
CA GLN A 19 38.38 -13.17 -36.90
C GLN A 19 39.63 -14.04 -36.64
N PHE A 20 39.64 -15.34 -36.97
CA PHE A 20 40.73 -15.97 -37.74
C PHE A 20 40.37 -17.39 -38.24
N PHE A 21 40.82 -17.64 -39.45
CA PHE A 21 40.55 -18.74 -40.37
C PHE A 21 41.30 -20.02 -39.97
N PHE A 22 40.63 -21.17 -39.80
CA PHE A 22 41.26 -22.49 -39.99
C PHE A 22 40.21 -23.56 -40.34
N SER A 23 40.19 -23.97 -41.60
CA SER A 23 39.45 -25.13 -42.09
C SER A 23 40.28 -26.40 -41.84
N PRO A 24 39.79 -27.39 -41.06
CA PRO A 24 40.25 -28.75 -41.20
C PRO A 24 39.40 -29.43 -42.28
N ARG A 25 40.00 -29.58 -43.45
CA ARG A 25 39.56 -30.48 -44.52
C ARG A 25 39.53 -31.91 -43.96
N THR A 26 38.39 -32.35 -43.46
CA THR A 26 38.13 -33.77 -43.16
C THR A 26 37.35 -34.37 -44.32
N HIS A 27 37.93 -35.40 -44.92
CA HIS A 27 37.30 -36.24 -45.93
C HIS A 27 35.96 -36.75 -45.40
N THR A 28 34.86 -36.28 -45.97
CA THR A 28 33.56 -36.90 -45.80
C THR A 28 33.57 -38.21 -46.57
N VAL A 29 33.71 -39.32 -45.83
CA VAL A 29 33.19 -40.60 -46.30
C VAL A 29 31.71 -40.40 -46.54
N VAL A 30 31.29 -40.59 -47.79
CA VAL A 30 29.89 -40.53 -48.22
C VAL A 30 29.11 -41.60 -47.46
N MET A 31 28.48 -41.23 -46.34
CA MET A 31 27.37 -42.01 -45.79
C MET A 31 26.14 -41.73 -46.65
N ALA A 32 25.65 -42.79 -47.28
CA ALA A 32 24.44 -42.77 -48.08
C ALA A 32 23.29 -42.11 -47.28
N PRO A 33 22.52 -41.19 -47.90
CA PRO A 33 21.35 -40.62 -47.23
C PRO A 33 20.36 -41.74 -46.87
N PRO A 34 19.75 -41.71 -45.68
CA PRO A 34 18.71 -42.68 -45.35
C PRO A 34 17.63 -42.61 -46.43
N ALA A 35 17.28 -43.77 -47.00
CA ALA A 35 16.31 -43.87 -48.07
C ALA A 35 15.09 -43.01 -47.77
N LYS A 36 14.80 -42.06 -48.67
CA LYS A 36 13.62 -41.20 -48.58
C LYS A 36 12.41 -42.12 -48.47
N LYS A 37 11.83 -42.23 -47.27
CA LYS A 37 10.61 -43.01 -47.06
C LYS A 37 9.60 -42.50 -48.06
N THR A 38 9.04 -43.41 -48.85
CA THR A 38 8.07 -43.11 -49.90
C THR A 38 7.00 -42.19 -49.34
N GLU A 39 6.56 -41.19 -50.10
CA GLU A 39 5.63 -40.17 -49.61
C GLU A 39 4.37 -40.78 -48.96
N SER A 40 3.94 -41.95 -49.42
CA SER A 40 2.83 -42.73 -48.83
C SER A 40 3.10 -43.18 -47.40
N VAL A 41 4.34 -43.58 -47.07
CA VAL A 41 4.75 -44.02 -45.73
C VAL A 41 4.85 -42.84 -44.77
N GLN A 42 5.27 -41.67 -45.26
CA GLN A 42 5.31 -40.44 -44.47
C GLN A 42 3.90 -39.91 -44.19
N LYS A 43 3.04 -39.85 -45.23
CA LYS A 43 1.63 -39.51 -45.11
C LYS A 43 0.89 -40.44 -44.13
N ALA A 44 1.18 -41.75 -44.16
CA ALA A 44 0.61 -42.71 -43.21
C ALA A 44 1.12 -42.51 -41.77
N ALA A 45 2.42 -42.22 -41.59
CA ALA A 45 2.99 -41.96 -40.28
C ALA A 45 2.45 -40.66 -39.66
N ASP A 46 2.20 -39.64 -40.48
CA ASP A 46 1.67 -38.36 -40.03
C ASP A 46 0.16 -38.42 -39.77
N ALA A 47 -0.59 -39.20 -40.57
CA ALA A 47 -1.98 -39.54 -40.28
C ALA A 47 -2.11 -40.31 -38.95
N LYS A 48 -1.23 -41.29 -38.68
CA LYS A 48 -1.20 -42.03 -37.41
C LYS A 48 -0.96 -41.12 -36.20
N LYS A 49 -0.06 -40.15 -36.32
CA LYS A 49 0.22 -39.17 -35.25
C LYS A 49 -0.93 -38.18 -35.04
N ALA A 50 -1.58 -37.74 -36.12
CA ALA A 50 -2.73 -36.85 -36.05
C ALA A 50 -3.94 -37.52 -35.36
N VAL A 51 -4.17 -38.80 -35.62
CA VAL A 51 -5.22 -39.61 -34.97
C VAL A 51 -4.94 -39.81 -33.48
N LEU A 52 -3.69 -40.09 -33.09
CA LEU A 52 -3.31 -40.30 -31.69
C LEU A 52 -3.39 -39.03 -30.83
N LYS A 53 -2.92 -37.88 -31.37
CA LYS A 53 -2.94 -36.63 -30.61
C LYS A 53 -4.34 -36.02 -30.55
N GLY A 54 -5.12 -36.15 -31.63
CA GLY A 54 -6.44 -35.53 -31.77
C GLY A 54 -6.38 -33.99 -31.69
N THR A 55 -7.24 -33.30 -32.43
CA THR A 55 -7.42 -31.85 -32.29
C THR A 55 -8.46 -31.58 -31.21
N VAL A 56 -8.10 -31.81 -29.94
CA VAL A 56 -9.01 -31.60 -28.81
C VAL A 56 -8.96 -30.14 -28.38
N LYS A 57 -10.02 -29.38 -28.65
CA LYS A 57 -10.11 -27.95 -28.27
C LYS A 57 -10.19 -27.76 -26.75
N PHE A 58 -10.59 -28.79 -26.00
CA PHE A 58 -10.64 -28.79 -24.54
C PHE A 58 -10.19 -30.15 -23.99
N ALA A 59 -9.21 -30.15 -23.09
CA ALA A 59 -8.77 -31.36 -22.38
C ALA A 59 -9.85 -31.84 -21.39
N ARG A 60 -10.04 -33.16 -21.28
CA ARG A 60 -10.96 -33.76 -20.30
C ARG A 60 -10.44 -33.46 -18.88
N LYS A 61 -11.22 -32.75 -18.07
CA LYS A 61 -10.85 -32.41 -16.68
C LYS A 61 -11.09 -33.60 -15.75
N PHE A 62 -10.03 -34.17 -15.21
CA PHE A 62 -10.10 -35.22 -14.20
C PHE A 62 -10.41 -34.60 -12.82
N HIS A 63 -11.44 -35.11 -12.14
CA HIS A 63 -11.81 -34.69 -10.79
C HIS A 63 -11.44 -35.82 -9.83
N SER A 64 -10.46 -35.57 -8.96
CA SER A 64 -9.91 -36.59 -8.05
C SER A 64 -10.69 -36.75 -6.75
N SER A 65 -11.49 -35.76 -6.35
CA SER A 65 -12.31 -35.79 -5.13
C SER A 65 -13.76 -36.13 -5.43
N ALA A 66 -14.40 -36.95 -4.59
CA ALA A 66 -15.83 -37.24 -4.67
C ALA A 66 -16.72 -36.02 -4.35
N THR A 67 -16.20 -35.03 -3.62
CA THR A 67 -16.93 -33.81 -3.25
C THR A 67 -16.76 -32.70 -4.29
N PHE A 68 -17.88 -32.14 -4.76
CA PHE A 68 -17.87 -30.99 -5.66
C PHE A 68 -17.62 -29.69 -4.88
N ARG A 69 -16.56 -28.94 -5.23
CA ARG A 69 -16.25 -27.64 -4.64
C ARG A 69 -16.57 -26.54 -5.64
N ARG A 70 -17.23 -25.47 -5.17
CA ARG A 70 -17.48 -24.28 -5.99
C ARG A 70 -16.14 -23.74 -6.53
N PRO A 71 -15.97 -23.61 -7.85
CA PRO A 71 -14.76 -23.02 -8.40
C PRO A 71 -14.66 -21.55 -8.00
N LYS A 72 -13.44 -21.06 -7.81
CA LYS A 72 -13.20 -19.65 -7.52
C LYS A 72 -13.55 -18.85 -8.78
N THR A 73 -14.58 -18.02 -8.67
CA THR A 73 -15.03 -17.10 -9.72
C THR A 73 -14.43 -15.71 -9.50
N LEU A 74 -14.31 -14.91 -10.55
CA LEU A 74 -13.93 -13.50 -10.44
C LEU A 74 -14.96 -12.75 -9.59
N ALA A 75 -14.50 -12.13 -8.50
CA ALA A 75 -15.30 -11.22 -7.67
C ALA A 75 -14.91 -9.79 -8.00
N LEU A 76 -15.73 -9.10 -8.81
CA LEU A 76 -15.48 -7.72 -9.21
C LEU A 76 -15.61 -6.78 -8.00
N PRO A 77 -14.73 -5.76 -7.87
CA PRO A 77 -14.88 -4.74 -6.85
C PRO A 77 -16.17 -3.94 -7.06
N ARG A 78 -16.72 -3.38 -5.97
CA ARG A 78 -17.93 -2.56 -6.03
C ARG A 78 -17.67 -1.29 -6.85
N ASN A 79 -18.35 -1.13 -7.99
CA ASN A 79 -18.34 0.08 -8.79
C ASN A 79 -19.78 0.60 -8.93
N PRO A 80 -20.27 1.42 -7.98
CA PRO A 80 -21.67 1.84 -7.96
C PRO A 80 -21.94 2.83 -9.11
N LYS A 81 -23.06 2.63 -9.83
CA LYS A 81 -23.46 3.51 -10.94
C LYS A 81 -23.75 4.96 -10.51
N TYR A 82 -24.12 5.16 -9.25
CA TYR A 82 -24.37 6.46 -8.65
C TYR A 82 -23.99 6.47 -7.17
N LEU A 83 -23.64 7.64 -6.65
CA LEU A 83 -23.32 7.83 -5.23
C LEU A 83 -24.62 7.74 -4.42
N ARG A 84 -24.66 6.87 -3.40
CA ARG A 84 -25.85 6.69 -2.56
C ARG A 84 -26.06 7.79 -1.53
N SER A 85 -25.00 8.49 -1.12
CA SER A 85 -25.10 9.59 -0.17
C SER A 85 -24.08 10.67 -0.48
N ARG A 86 -24.48 11.94 -0.27
CA ARG A 86 -23.60 13.10 -0.41
C ARG A 86 -22.48 13.10 0.65
N ARG A 87 -22.70 12.50 1.82
CA ARG A 87 -21.72 12.42 2.92
C ARG A 87 -20.41 11.73 2.51
N LEU A 88 -20.45 10.81 1.54
CA LEU A 88 -19.26 10.17 1.00
C LEU A 88 -18.34 11.15 0.25
N PHE A 89 -18.89 12.27 -0.24
CA PHE A 89 -18.13 13.32 -0.91
C PHE A 89 -17.37 14.20 0.09
N SER A 90 -17.94 14.42 1.29
CA SER A 90 -17.25 15.11 2.38
C SER A 90 -16.49 14.10 3.23
N GLY A 91 -15.42 13.54 2.70
CA GLY A 91 -14.45 12.73 3.46
C GLY A 91 -13.65 13.52 4.51
N ALA A 92 -14.11 14.71 4.87
CA ALA A 92 -13.46 15.58 5.84
C ALA A 92 -13.50 14.95 7.23
N ALA A 93 -12.39 15.10 7.97
CA ALA A 93 -12.37 14.80 9.39
C ALA A 93 -13.46 15.61 10.06
N LEU A 94 -14.41 14.95 10.72
CA LEU A 94 -15.54 15.60 11.39
C LEU A 94 -15.12 16.47 12.59
N LEU A 95 -13.86 16.37 13.03
CA LEU A 95 -13.33 17.08 14.18
C LEU A 95 -12.09 17.85 13.74
N ASP A 96 -12.24 19.17 13.68
CA ASP A 96 -11.13 20.10 13.42
C ASP A 96 -10.27 20.30 14.68
N HIS A 97 -9.06 20.82 14.53
CA HIS A 97 -8.07 21.01 15.60
C HIS A 97 -8.62 21.93 16.70
N TYR A 98 -9.31 23.01 16.33
CA TYR A 98 -10.02 23.92 17.24
C TYR A 98 -11.22 23.27 17.95
N GLN A 99 -11.82 22.24 17.37
CA GLN A 99 -12.90 21.50 18.02
C GLN A 99 -12.37 20.43 18.98
N VAL A 100 -11.19 19.87 18.67
CA VAL A 100 -10.51 18.89 19.51
C VAL A 100 -10.05 19.53 20.83
N ILE A 101 -9.41 20.70 20.77
CA ILE A 101 -8.94 21.45 21.95
C ILE A 101 -9.88 22.64 22.19
N LYS A 102 -10.64 22.61 23.29
CA LYS A 102 -11.64 23.65 23.58
C LYS A 102 -11.02 24.82 24.32
N TYR A 103 -10.35 24.56 25.44
CA TYR A 103 -9.71 25.58 26.25
C TYR A 103 -8.65 24.98 27.19
N PRO A 104 -7.62 25.74 27.58
CA PRO A 104 -6.66 25.34 28.61
C PRO A 104 -7.29 25.38 30.01
N LEU A 105 -6.82 24.53 30.93
CA LEU A 105 -7.21 24.59 32.34
C LEU A 105 -6.25 25.47 33.14
N ASN A 106 -6.80 26.45 33.84
CA ASN A 106 -6.09 27.42 34.69
C ASN A 106 -6.25 27.15 36.21
N THR A 107 -6.64 25.94 36.61
CA THR A 107 -6.79 25.58 38.04
C THR A 107 -5.42 25.48 38.72
N GLU A 108 -5.34 25.71 40.03
CA GLU A 108 -4.08 25.60 40.81
C GLU A 108 -3.33 24.28 40.57
N SER A 109 -4.06 23.16 40.52
CA SER A 109 -3.46 21.85 40.24
C SER A 109 -2.90 21.73 38.83
N ALA A 110 -3.46 22.45 37.86
CA ALA A 110 -2.95 22.52 36.50
C ALA A 110 -1.72 23.43 36.41
N MET A 111 -1.71 24.56 37.12
CA MET A 111 -0.55 25.45 37.20
C MET A 111 0.68 24.73 37.76
N ARG A 112 0.51 23.98 38.86
CA ARG A 112 1.57 23.10 39.41
C ARG A 112 2.09 22.08 38.40
N LYS A 113 1.24 21.61 37.47
CA LYS A 113 1.59 20.64 36.43
C LYS A 113 2.37 21.27 35.27
N ILE A 114 2.17 22.57 35.02
CA ILE A 114 2.95 23.35 34.05
C ILE A 114 4.38 23.52 34.57
N GLU A 115 4.52 23.98 35.82
CA GLU A 115 5.81 24.24 36.46
C GLU A 115 6.65 22.98 36.72
N SER A 116 6.07 21.98 37.40
CA SER A 116 6.87 20.86 37.95
C SER A 116 7.18 19.75 36.95
N HIS A 117 6.37 19.59 35.90
CA HIS A 117 6.42 18.41 35.04
C HIS A 117 6.49 18.71 33.55
N ASN A 118 6.54 19.99 33.17
CA ASN A 118 6.46 20.49 31.80
C ASN A 118 5.23 19.92 31.06
N THR A 119 4.04 20.15 31.64
CA THR A 119 2.79 19.61 31.08
C THR A 119 1.70 20.66 30.95
N LEU A 120 1.12 20.76 29.75
CA LEU A 120 -0.06 21.56 29.48
C LEU A 120 -1.32 20.76 29.78
N VAL A 121 -2.33 21.42 30.37
CA VAL A 121 -3.59 20.77 30.71
C VAL A 121 -4.71 21.40 29.89
N PHE A 122 -5.36 20.61 29.06
CA PHE A 122 -6.45 21.07 28.19
C PHE A 122 -7.76 20.38 28.51
N ILE A 123 -8.85 21.08 28.21
CA ILE A 123 -10.16 20.48 28.02
C ILE A 123 -10.35 20.20 26.54
N CYS A 124 -10.68 18.94 26.26
CA CYS A 124 -10.84 18.42 24.92
C CYS A 124 -12.25 17.89 24.71
N ASP A 125 -12.59 17.62 23.45
CA ASP A 125 -13.84 16.93 23.13
C ASP A 125 -13.83 15.46 23.60
N ILE A 126 -14.99 14.94 24.01
CA ILE A 126 -15.15 13.57 24.51
C ILE A 126 -14.86 12.54 23.41
N ARG A 127 -15.03 12.91 22.14
CA ARG A 127 -14.78 12.01 21.00
C ARG A 127 -13.32 11.96 20.57
N SER A 128 -12.49 12.89 21.05
CA SER A 128 -11.10 13.02 20.60
C SER A 128 -10.18 11.88 21.06
N ASN A 129 -9.33 11.39 20.19
CA ASN A 129 -8.30 10.41 20.52
C ASN A 129 -6.98 11.10 20.92
N LYS A 130 -6.13 10.41 21.68
CA LYS A 130 -4.81 10.93 22.10
C LYS A 130 -3.94 11.40 20.93
N LYS A 131 -4.01 10.69 19.79
CA LYS A 131 -3.30 11.06 18.55
C LYS A 131 -3.81 12.37 17.96
N GLN A 132 -5.13 12.58 17.98
CA GLN A 132 -5.74 13.81 17.49
C GLN A 132 -5.37 15.01 18.38
N ILE A 133 -5.39 14.82 19.71
CA ILE A 133 -4.96 15.85 20.66
C ILE A 133 -3.49 16.22 20.43
N LYS A 134 -2.62 15.22 20.24
CA LYS A 134 -1.19 15.47 19.93
C LYS A 134 -1.02 16.29 18.64
N ASN A 135 -1.74 15.94 17.58
CA ASN A 135 -1.67 16.68 16.31
C ASN A 135 -2.25 18.09 16.45
N ALA A 136 -3.37 18.27 17.15
CA ALA A 136 -3.98 19.57 17.40
C ALA A 136 -3.07 20.50 18.21
N VAL A 137 -2.39 20.00 19.25
CA VAL A 137 -1.41 20.80 20.00
C VAL A 137 -0.24 21.21 19.10
N LYS A 138 0.24 20.28 18.25
CA LYS A 138 1.33 20.55 17.32
C LYS A 138 0.97 21.63 16.30
N GLU A 139 -0.23 21.58 15.73
CA GLU A 139 -0.63 22.53 14.69
C GLU A 139 -1.08 23.89 15.22
N LEU A 140 -1.69 23.95 16.41
CA LEU A 140 -2.19 25.22 16.97
C LEU A 140 -1.11 26.02 17.68
N TYR A 141 -0.16 25.34 18.33
CA TYR A 141 0.81 25.98 19.21
C TYR A 141 2.25 25.72 18.79
N ASP A 142 2.48 25.04 17.66
CA ASP A 142 3.80 24.66 17.11
C ASP A 142 4.68 23.88 18.10
N VAL A 143 4.04 23.09 18.98
CA VAL A 143 4.73 22.39 20.07
C VAL A 143 4.54 20.89 19.95
N ASP A 144 5.65 20.16 20.03
CA ASP A 144 5.64 18.70 20.04
C ASP A 144 5.39 18.12 21.43
N ALA A 145 4.40 17.23 21.52
CA ALA A 145 4.09 16.50 22.74
C ALA A 145 4.89 15.19 22.83
N ALA A 146 5.61 14.98 23.93
CA ALA A 146 6.23 13.71 24.27
C ALA A 146 5.17 12.63 24.52
N LYS A 147 4.18 12.92 25.38
CA LYS A 147 3.11 11.98 25.74
C LYS A 147 1.82 12.70 26.09
N VAL A 148 0.69 12.09 25.73
CA VAL A 148 -0.66 12.57 26.07
C VAL A 148 -1.37 11.56 26.97
N ASN A 149 -1.83 12.03 28.13
CA ASN A 149 -2.67 11.30 29.07
C ASN A 149 -4.04 11.96 29.09
N THR A 150 -5.12 11.18 29.18
CA THR A 150 -6.49 11.71 29.15
C THR A 150 -7.33 11.04 30.22
N LEU A 151 -8.25 11.80 30.81
CA LEU A 151 -9.33 11.31 31.67
C LEU A 151 -10.63 12.00 31.31
N ILE A 152 -11.76 11.39 31.66
CA ILE A 152 -13.08 12.03 31.61
C ILE A 152 -13.35 12.55 33.02
N ARG A 153 -13.64 13.84 33.16
CA ARG A 153 -14.06 14.45 34.43
C ARG A 153 -15.49 14.01 34.78
N PRO A 154 -15.90 14.04 36.06
CA PRO A 154 -17.29 13.81 36.43
C PRO A 154 -18.27 14.78 35.73
N ASP A 155 -17.80 15.98 35.37
CA ASP A 155 -18.54 16.98 34.57
C ASP A 155 -18.85 16.53 33.12
N GLY A 156 -18.39 15.34 32.72
CA GLY A 156 -18.53 14.81 31.36
C GLY A 156 -17.50 15.35 30.36
N LEU A 157 -16.66 16.31 30.74
CA LEU A 157 -15.63 16.88 29.86
C LEU A 157 -14.33 16.08 29.91
N LYS A 158 -13.67 15.91 28.77
CA LYS A 158 -12.36 15.23 28.73
C LYS A 158 -11.25 16.20 29.15
N LYS A 159 -10.44 15.82 30.12
CA LYS A 159 -9.21 16.51 30.52
C LYS A 159 -8.01 15.78 29.93
N ALA A 160 -7.11 16.51 29.27
CA ALA A 160 -5.89 15.99 28.69
C ALA A 160 -4.67 16.63 29.36
N TYR A 161 -3.76 15.79 29.84
CA TYR A 161 -2.41 16.18 30.26
C TYR A 161 -1.46 15.92 29.09
N VAL A 162 -0.85 16.97 28.57
CA VAL A 162 0.05 16.93 27.43
C VAL A 162 1.45 17.25 27.94
N ARG A 163 2.31 16.24 28.03
CA ARG A 163 3.73 16.44 28.37
C ARG A 163 4.46 16.89 27.12
N LEU A 164 5.16 18.00 27.20
CA LEU A 164 5.97 18.52 26.10
C LEU A 164 7.31 17.78 26.01
N VAL A 165 7.99 17.92 24.88
CA VAL A 165 9.40 17.54 24.74
C VAL A 165 10.27 18.54 25.53
N ALA A 166 11.46 18.11 25.96
CA ALA A 166 12.36 18.95 26.75
C ALA A 166 12.84 20.23 26.04
N ASP A 167 12.71 20.29 24.71
CA ASP A 167 13.10 21.45 23.89
C ASP A 167 12.12 22.63 24.00
N ALA A 168 10.91 22.40 24.51
CA ALA A 168 9.87 23.41 24.65
C ALA A 168 9.38 23.49 26.10
N ASP A 169 9.44 24.69 26.67
CA ASP A 169 8.97 24.96 28.03
C ASP A 169 7.47 25.31 28.05
N ALA A 170 6.71 24.60 28.88
CA ALA A 170 5.26 24.80 29.00
C ALA A 170 4.88 26.18 29.54
N LEU A 171 5.74 26.82 30.34
CA LEU A 171 5.50 28.18 30.86
C LEU A 171 5.49 29.20 29.71
N ASP A 172 6.46 29.13 28.82
CA ASP A 172 6.57 30.04 27.68
C ASP A 172 5.42 29.84 26.69
N VAL A 173 5.02 28.59 26.47
CA VAL A 173 3.86 28.27 25.63
C VAL A 173 2.57 28.79 26.27
N ALA A 174 2.41 28.67 27.59
CA ALA A 174 1.25 29.21 28.30
C ALA A 174 1.15 30.74 28.19
N ASN A 175 2.29 31.44 28.30
CA ASN A 175 2.37 32.89 28.09
C ASN A 175 1.92 33.29 26.68
N LYS A 176 2.34 32.54 25.66
CA LYS A 176 1.95 32.79 24.26
C LYS A 176 0.45 32.59 24.02
N ILE A 177 -0.17 31.64 24.72
CA ILE A 177 -1.60 31.36 24.61
C ILE A 177 -2.42 32.36 25.44
N GLY A 178 -1.83 32.93 26.50
CA GLY A 178 -2.44 34.01 27.30
C GLY A 178 -3.38 33.52 28.40
N PHE A 179 -3.01 32.47 29.13
CA PHE A 179 -3.80 31.95 30.27
C PHE A 179 -3.01 31.86 31.59
N ILE A 180 -1.89 32.57 31.66
CA ILE A 180 -1.03 32.71 32.83
C ILE A 180 -0.71 34.19 33.07
#